data_AF-A0A2G5UIL4-F1
#
_entry.id   AF-A0A2G5UIL4-F1
#
_cell.length_a   1.000
_cell.length_b   1.000
_cell.length_c   1.000
_cell.angle_alpha   90.00
_cell.angle_beta   90.00
_cell.angle_gamma   90.00
#
_symmetry.space_group_name_H-M   'P 1'
#
loop_
_entity.id
_entity.type
_entity.pdbx_description
1 polymer ?
#
loop_
_entity_poly.entity_id
_entity_poly.type
_entity_poly.pdbx_seq_one_letter_code
_entity_poly.pdbx_strand_id
1 'polypeptide(L)'
;MTTDLEVNVDDLVKLLSPTMSLIVRRKTMEIVTQLGTPLDGSAGKYFQAQDFALGRAICQLCEATASDRTETLAALTNYTSGSIEAADFVLEHSKCVEIAYTSVVTNALYSSVASRLLVNVSRHFPDRVDQKLKARNADYIGALLAEIKKSVEVGDEDRAKFVGFTLVNLSTLSPIRRYIGGAGENESSPPSTTTTTNRPLPTVCELLTTAKTTEIRECAADILRNLAFDDGGLL
;
A
#
# COMPACT_ATOMS: atom_id res chain seq x y z
N MET A 1 32.08 -0.03 25.49
CA MET A 1 31.80 -1.41 25.08
C MET A 1 30.29 -1.58 25.10
N THR A 2 29.62 -1.21 24.00
CA THR A 2 28.25 -1.62 23.75
C THR A 2 28.31 -3.11 23.44
N THR A 3 27.83 -3.94 24.36
CA THR A 3 27.47 -5.31 24.03
C THR A 3 26.38 -5.22 22.99
N ASP A 4 26.73 -5.40 21.72
CA ASP A 4 25.74 -5.68 20.68
C ASP A 4 25.01 -6.94 21.14
N LEU A 5 23.80 -6.75 21.68
CA LEU A 5 22.88 -7.86 21.87
C LEU A 5 22.61 -8.41 20.47
N GLU A 6 23.26 -9.54 20.16
CA GLU A 6 23.04 -10.25 18.92
C GLU A 6 21.57 -10.65 18.88
N VAL A 7 20.81 -10.03 17.99
CA VAL A 7 19.39 -10.31 17.86
C VAL A 7 19.23 -11.71 17.32
N ASN A 8 18.69 -12.60 18.15
CA ASN A 8 18.36 -13.95 17.75
C ASN A 8 17.00 -13.98 17.03
N VAL A 9 17.03 -14.19 15.71
CA VAL A 9 15.84 -14.27 14.86
C VAL A 9 14.90 -15.39 15.31
N ASP A 10 15.43 -16.55 15.72
CA ASP A 10 14.62 -17.69 16.15
C ASP A 10 13.76 -17.37 17.39
N ASP A 11 14.32 -16.59 18.32
CA ASP A 11 13.59 -16.19 19.52
C ASP A 11 12.50 -15.18 19.17
N LEU A 12 12.79 -14.21 18.29
CA LEU A 12 11.77 -13.28 17.80
C LEU A 12 10.62 -14.03 17.11
N VAL A 13 10.92 -14.99 16.23
CA VAL A 13 9.92 -15.79 15.52
C VAL A 13 9.02 -16.54 16.51
N LYS A 14 9.59 -17.21 17.51
CA LYS A 14 8.81 -17.92 18.54
C LYS A 14 7.92 -16.97 19.35
N LEU A 15 8.46 -15.82 19.75
CA LEU A 15 7.75 -14.85 20.58
C LEU A 15 6.65 -14.11 19.81
N LEU A 16 6.75 -14.03 18.48
CA LEU A 16 5.71 -13.49 17.59
C LEU A 16 4.59 -14.48 17.25
N SER A 17 4.66 -15.74 17.69
CA SER A 17 3.59 -16.72 17.44
C SER A 17 2.22 -16.16 17.83
N PRO A 18 1.15 -16.31 17.02
CA PRO A 18 -0.19 -15.83 17.36
C PRO A 18 -0.74 -16.41 18.68
N THR A 19 -0.22 -17.55 19.13
CA THR A 19 -0.59 -18.21 20.39
C THR A 19 0.17 -17.67 21.62
N MET A 20 1.23 -16.88 21.43
CA MET A 20 1.91 -16.23 22.55
C MET A 20 1.04 -15.17 23.21
N SER A 21 1.30 -14.85 24.47
CA SER A 21 0.55 -13.80 25.16
C SER A 21 0.67 -12.45 24.45
N LEU A 22 -0.41 -11.67 24.41
CA LEU A 22 -0.45 -10.37 23.74
C LEU A 22 0.67 -9.42 24.22
N ILE A 23 0.97 -9.42 25.52
CA ILE A 23 2.02 -8.56 26.10
C ILE A 23 3.40 -8.95 25.55
N VAL A 24 3.68 -10.25 25.42
CA VAL A 24 4.94 -10.73 24.83
C VAL A 24 5.01 -10.32 23.38
N ARG A 25 3.97 -10.59 22.58
CA ARG A 25 3.96 -10.21 21.16
C ARG A 25 4.16 -8.72 20.94
N ARG A 26 3.51 -7.87 21.73
CA ARG A 26 3.67 -6.40 21.63
C ARG A 26 5.10 -5.95 21.91
N LYS A 27 5.71 -6.43 22.99
CA LYS A 27 7.11 -6.11 23.30
C LYS A 27 8.07 -6.64 22.23
N THR A 28 7.81 -7.83 21.70
CA THR A 28 8.60 -8.37 20.59
C THR A 28 8.42 -7.52 19.33
N MET A 29 7.20 -7.07 19.02
CA MET A 29 6.93 -6.20 17.89
C MET A 29 7.59 -4.82 18.01
N GLU A 30 7.74 -4.27 19.21
CA GLU A 30 8.52 -3.04 19.43
C GLU A 30 9.97 -3.22 18.97
N ILE A 31 10.62 -4.33 19.35
CA ILE A 31 11.98 -4.67 18.93
C ILE A 31 12.04 -4.86 17.40
N VAL A 32 11.11 -5.65 16.85
CA VAL A 32 11.06 -5.97 15.42
C VAL A 32 10.85 -4.72 14.56
N THR A 33 10.02 -3.79 15.03
CA THR A 33 9.78 -2.51 14.35
C THR A 33 11.03 -1.63 14.40
N GLN A 34 11.72 -1.59 15.54
CA GLN A 34 12.97 -0.84 15.70
C GLN A 34 14.08 -1.36 14.77
N LEU A 35 14.19 -2.69 14.60
CA LEU A 35 15.13 -3.30 13.65
C LEU A 35 14.87 -2.90 12.20
N GLY A 36 13.63 -2.61 11.85
CA GLY A 36 13.23 -2.10 10.54
C GLY A 36 13.55 -0.62 10.29
N THR A 37 13.91 0.15 11.33
CA THR A 37 14.03 1.63 11.24
C THR A 37 15.04 2.13 10.19
N PRO A 38 16.20 1.47 9.96
CA PRO A 38 17.09 1.85 8.88
C PRO A 38 16.42 1.69 7.50
N LEU A 39 15.95 2.81 6.94
CA LEU A 39 15.21 2.84 5.67
C LEU A 39 16.11 2.78 4.42
N ASP A 40 17.44 2.68 4.61
CA ASP A 40 18.45 2.54 3.57
C ASP A 40 18.53 1.11 2.99
N GLY A 41 17.64 0.21 3.44
CA GLY A 41 17.59 -1.19 3.03
C GLY A 41 18.46 -2.12 3.87
N SER A 42 19.33 -1.60 4.75
CA SER A 42 20.20 -2.41 5.60
C SER A 42 19.43 -3.29 6.60
N ALA A 43 18.20 -2.90 6.95
CA ALA A 43 17.29 -3.70 7.76
C ALA A 43 16.81 -4.98 7.05
N GLY A 44 16.84 -5.02 5.72
CA GLY A 44 16.40 -6.16 4.91
C GLY A 44 17.09 -7.48 5.30
N LYS A 45 18.35 -7.42 5.78
CA LYS A 45 19.10 -8.60 6.24
C LYS A 45 18.38 -9.37 7.36
N TYR A 46 17.69 -8.69 8.27
CA TYR A 46 16.95 -9.35 9.37
C TYR A 46 15.66 -9.99 8.87
N PHE A 47 14.99 -9.33 7.92
CA PHE A 47 13.76 -9.84 7.32
C PHE A 47 14.03 -11.10 6.49
N GLN A 48 15.14 -11.12 5.74
CA GLN A 48 15.54 -12.18 4.82
C GLN A 48 16.27 -13.35 5.52
N ALA A 49 16.78 -13.13 6.73
CA ALA A 49 17.50 -14.15 7.49
C ALA A 49 16.69 -15.44 7.64
N GLN A 50 17.40 -16.57 7.59
CA GLN A 50 16.83 -17.91 7.80
C GLN A 50 15.62 -18.19 6.88
N ASP A 51 15.76 -17.94 5.58
CA ASP A 51 14.67 -18.12 4.59
C ASP A 51 13.40 -17.34 4.97
N PHE A 52 13.59 -16.04 5.24
CA PHE A 52 12.52 -15.11 5.59
C PHE A 52 11.73 -15.52 6.85
N ALA A 53 12.33 -16.22 7.81
CA ALA A 53 11.63 -16.72 9.00
C ALA A 53 10.93 -15.58 9.78
N LEU A 54 11.65 -14.47 10.00
CA LEU A 54 11.09 -13.29 10.66
C LEU A 54 9.98 -12.64 9.83
N GLY A 55 10.21 -12.45 8.53
CA GLY A 55 9.22 -11.87 7.62
C GLY A 55 7.92 -12.68 7.59
N ARG A 56 8.03 -14.01 7.55
CA ARG A 56 6.92 -14.95 7.61
C ARG A 56 6.16 -14.82 8.93
N ALA A 57 6.86 -14.75 10.06
CA ALA A 57 6.24 -14.59 11.37
C ALA A 57 5.45 -13.28 11.49
N ILE A 58 6.00 -12.15 11.02
CA ILE A 58 5.31 -10.85 11.00
C ILE A 58 4.04 -10.92 10.14
N CYS A 59 4.14 -11.50 8.94
CA CYS A 59 3.00 -11.65 8.03
C CYS A 59 1.90 -12.52 8.64
N GLN A 60 2.27 -13.68 9.20
CA GLN A 60 1.33 -14.59 9.86
C GLN A 60 0.62 -13.92 11.03
N LEU A 61 1.34 -13.12 11.83
CA LEU A 61 0.74 -12.39 12.94
C LEU A 61 -0.24 -11.31 12.44
N CYS A 62 0.11 -10.58 11.38
CA CYS A 62 -0.76 -9.59 10.74
C CYS A 62 -2.09 -10.21 10.25
N GLU A 63 -1.98 -11.40 9.65
CA GLU A 63 -3.12 -12.14 9.11
C GLU A 63 -4.00 -12.73 10.22
N ALA A 64 -3.38 -13.30 11.25
CA ALA A 64 -4.08 -14.04 12.30
C ALA A 64 -4.78 -13.13 13.32
N THR A 65 -4.20 -11.96 13.65
CA THR A 65 -4.64 -11.15 14.79
C THR A 65 -4.86 -9.69 14.42
N ALA A 66 -6.12 -9.25 14.42
CA ALA A 66 -6.48 -7.87 14.13
C ALA A 66 -5.89 -6.86 15.14
N SER A 67 -5.67 -7.29 16.39
CA SER A 67 -5.08 -6.48 17.48
C SER A 67 -3.63 -6.11 17.28
N ASP A 68 -2.91 -6.84 16.41
CA ASP A 68 -1.47 -6.69 16.18
C ASP A 68 -1.20 -6.05 14.78
N ARG A 69 -2.26 -5.67 14.05
CA ARG A 69 -2.14 -5.17 12.66
C ARG A 69 -1.44 -3.82 12.57
N THR A 70 -1.64 -2.93 13.53
CA THR A 70 -0.99 -1.62 13.52
C THR A 70 0.54 -1.79 13.55
N GLU A 71 1.03 -2.60 14.48
CA GLU A 71 2.45 -2.85 14.71
C GLU A 71 3.06 -3.70 13.59
N THR A 72 2.37 -4.77 13.17
CA THR A 72 2.87 -5.62 12.08
C THR A 72 2.94 -4.85 10.76
N LEU A 73 1.93 -4.05 10.40
CA LEU A 73 1.99 -3.22 9.20
C LEU A 73 3.06 -2.13 9.30
N ALA A 74 3.33 -1.58 10.49
CA ALA A 74 4.44 -0.66 10.69
C ALA A 74 5.80 -1.32 10.44
N ALA A 75 6.02 -2.51 11.01
CA ALA A 75 7.24 -3.27 10.75
C ALA A 75 7.38 -3.63 9.27
N LEU A 76 6.31 -4.12 8.62
CA LEU A 76 6.34 -4.42 7.18
C LEU A 76 6.62 -3.18 6.34
N THR A 77 6.03 -2.03 6.67
CA THR A 77 6.32 -0.75 6.00
C THR A 77 7.81 -0.40 6.09
N ASN A 78 8.40 -0.55 7.28
CA ASN A 78 9.81 -0.28 7.51
C ASN A 78 10.72 -1.21 6.68
N TYR A 79 10.49 -2.53 6.72
CA TYR A 79 11.32 -3.47 5.96
C TYR A 79 11.17 -3.33 4.44
N THR A 80 9.98 -2.99 3.96
CA THR A 80 9.70 -2.84 2.53
C THR A 80 10.12 -1.49 1.94
N SER A 81 10.51 -0.51 2.77
CA SER A 81 10.85 0.83 2.26
C SER A 81 12.12 0.86 1.41
N GLY A 82 13.06 -0.04 1.71
CA GLY A 82 14.38 -0.10 1.07
C GLY A 82 14.81 -1.50 0.62
N SER A 83 14.01 -2.55 0.86
CA SER A 83 14.31 -3.92 0.40
C SER A 83 13.25 -4.41 -0.57
N ILE A 84 13.66 -4.59 -1.82
CA ILE A 84 12.83 -5.16 -2.89
C ILE A 84 12.45 -6.60 -2.55
N GLU A 85 13.36 -7.37 -1.96
CA GLU A 85 13.14 -8.77 -1.56
C GLU A 85 12.09 -8.87 -0.45
N ALA A 86 12.09 -7.94 0.52
CA ALA A 86 11.04 -7.89 1.54
C ALA A 86 9.69 -7.52 0.92
N ALA A 87 9.66 -6.55 0.00
CA ALA A 87 8.43 -6.15 -0.69
C ALA A 87 7.87 -7.31 -1.55
N ASP A 88 8.74 -8.02 -2.26
CA ASP A 88 8.39 -9.19 -3.07
C ASP A 88 7.80 -10.31 -2.20
N PHE A 89 8.48 -10.63 -1.09
CA PHE A 89 8.02 -11.66 -0.16
C PHE A 89 6.63 -11.32 0.42
N VAL A 90 6.44 -10.08 0.88
CA VAL A 90 5.14 -9.64 1.44
C VAL A 90 4.04 -9.73 0.38
N LEU A 91 4.34 -9.37 -0.86
CA LEU A 91 3.39 -9.41 -1.96
C LEU A 91 3.03 -10.85 -2.36
N GLU A 92 4.01 -11.75 -2.49
CA GLU A 92 3.78 -13.12 -2.97
C GLU A 92 3.26 -14.07 -1.90
N HIS A 93 3.78 -13.96 -0.68
CA HIS A 93 3.64 -15.00 0.35
C HIS A 93 2.73 -14.61 1.50
N SER A 94 1.97 -13.51 1.38
CA SER A 94 1.04 -13.07 2.42
C SER A 94 -0.23 -12.41 1.87
N LYS A 95 -1.19 -12.17 2.75
CA LYS A 95 -2.41 -11.37 2.52
C LYS A 95 -2.28 -9.94 3.05
N CYS A 96 -1.08 -9.52 3.46
CA CYS A 96 -0.88 -8.22 4.12
C CYS A 96 -1.21 -7.05 3.20
N VAL A 97 -0.99 -7.18 1.89
CA VAL A 97 -1.34 -6.16 0.89
C VAL A 97 -2.86 -5.99 0.78
N GLU A 98 -3.64 -7.07 0.76
CA GLU A 98 -5.10 -7.02 0.74
C GLU A 98 -5.68 -6.50 2.05
N ILE A 99 -5.06 -6.84 3.18
CA ILE A 99 -5.41 -6.30 4.50
C ILE A 99 -5.15 -4.79 4.52
N ALA A 100 -4.00 -4.34 4.00
CA ALA A 100 -3.64 -2.93 3.92
C ALA A 100 -4.60 -2.16 2.99
N TYR A 101 -4.93 -2.73 1.82
CA TYR A 101 -5.93 -2.14 0.94
C TYR A 101 -7.29 -2.03 1.61
N THR A 102 -7.78 -3.12 2.22
CA THR A 102 -9.09 -3.13 2.89
C THR A 102 -9.12 -2.07 3.98
N SER A 103 -8.06 -1.94 4.79
CA SER A 103 -8.02 -0.97 5.88
C SER A 103 -8.01 0.48 5.40
N VAL A 104 -7.38 0.76 4.25
CA VAL A 104 -7.43 2.07 3.59
C VAL A 104 -8.86 2.43 3.19
N VAL A 105 -9.51 1.57 2.39
CA VAL A 105 -10.84 1.88 1.83
C VAL A 105 -11.98 1.80 2.84
N THR A 106 -11.79 1.13 3.97
CA THR A 106 -12.75 1.14 5.09
C THR A 106 -12.43 2.18 6.16
N ASN A 107 -11.38 2.99 5.99
CA ASN A 107 -10.87 3.93 7.00
C ASN A 107 -10.69 3.28 8.39
N ALA A 108 -9.99 2.15 8.45
CA ALA A 108 -9.65 1.51 9.72
C ALA A 108 -8.59 2.33 10.48
N LEU A 109 -8.45 2.08 11.79
CA LEU A 109 -7.51 2.81 12.67
C LEU A 109 -6.05 2.81 12.21
N TYR A 110 -5.64 1.78 11.47
CA TYR A 110 -4.28 1.60 10.96
C TYR A 110 -4.16 1.90 9.45
N SER A 111 -5.15 2.59 8.87
CA SER A 111 -5.18 2.93 7.45
C SER A 111 -3.99 3.80 7.00
N SER A 112 -3.48 4.68 7.88
CA SER A 112 -2.32 5.54 7.59
C SER A 112 -1.01 4.75 7.44
N VAL A 113 -0.77 3.73 8.27
CA VAL A 113 0.40 2.86 8.11
C VAL A 113 0.21 1.88 6.95
N ALA A 114 -1.02 1.40 6.75
CA ALA A 114 -1.36 0.52 5.64
C ALA A 114 -1.14 1.17 4.27
N SER A 115 -1.49 2.45 4.10
CA SER A 115 -1.26 3.16 2.84
C SER A 115 0.22 3.26 2.49
N ARG A 116 1.11 3.40 3.48
CA ARG A 116 2.56 3.40 3.26
C ARG A 116 3.08 2.05 2.77
N LEU A 117 2.57 0.93 3.30
CA LEU A 117 2.90 -0.39 2.78
C LEU A 117 2.50 -0.51 1.29
N LEU A 118 1.30 -0.04 0.93
CA LEU A 118 0.84 -0.04 -0.47
C LEU A 118 1.76 0.76 -1.38
N VAL A 119 2.25 1.92 -0.94
CA VAL A 119 3.23 2.71 -1.70
C VAL A 119 4.50 1.92 -1.94
N ASN A 120 5.06 1.28 -0.89
CA ASN A 120 6.31 0.53 -1.00
C ASN A 120 6.18 -0.64 -1.98
N VAL A 121 5.13 -1.46 -1.86
CA VAL A 121 4.97 -2.63 -2.75
C VAL A 121 4.63 -2.21 -4.18
N SER A 122 3.81 -1.17 -4.38
CA SER A 122 3.45 -0.68 -5.71
C SER A 122 4.60 0.03 -6.42
N ARG A 123 5.54 0.61 -5.68
CA ARG A 123 6.76 1.22 -6.25
C ARG A 123 7.61 0.19 -6.97
N HIS A 124 7.70 -1.02 -6.42
CA HIS A 124 8.56 -2.09 -6.95
C HIS A 124 7.81 -3.02 -7.91
N PHE A 125 6.55 -3.32 -7.63
CA PHE A 125 5.76 -4.32 -8.35
C PHE A 125 4.34 -3.84 -8.68
N PRO A 126 4.18 -2.73 -9.44
CA PRO A 126 2.88 -2.14 -9.70
C PRO A 126 1.90 -3.11 -10.39
N ASP A 127 2.40 -3.94 -11.31
CA ASP A 127 1.63 -4.93 -12.07
C ASP A 127 1.03 -6.03 -11.17
N ARG A 128 1.82 -6.56 -10.24
CA ARG A 128 1.36 -7.58 -9.29
C ARG A 128 0.44 -7.00 -8.23
N VAL A 129 0.67 -5.75 -7.83
CA VAL A 129 -0.27 -5.03 -6.96
C VAL A 129 -1.61 -4.81 -7.67
N ASP A 130 -1.63 -4.36 -8.92
CA ASP A 130 -2.87 -4.26 -9.72
C ASP A 130 -3.63 -5.58 -9.72
N GLN A 131 -2.97 -6.68 -10.11
CA GLN A 131 -3.61 -8.02 -10.14
C GLN A 131 -4.26 -8.38 -8.80
N LYS A 132 -3.54 -8.17 -7.69
CA LYS A 132 -4.01 -8.54 -6.35
C LYS A 132 -5.16 -7.66 -5.87
N LEU A 133 -5.08 -6.35 -6.09
CA LEU A 133 -6.14 -5.41 -5.70
C LEU A 133 -7.38 -5.55 -6.58
N LYS A 134 -7.21 -5.77 -7.88
CA LYS A 134 -8.30 -6.03 -8.83
C LYS A 134 -9.06 -7.31 -8.52
N ALA A 135 -8.34 -8.37 -8.11
CA ALA A 135 -8.96 -9.61 -7.65
C ALA A 135 -9.80 -9.40 -6.36
N ARG A 136 -9.46 -8.38 -5.56
CA ARG A 136 -10.16 -8.04 -4.32
C ARG A 136 -11.35 -7.10 -4.54
N ASN A 137 -11.19 -6.09 -5.39
CA ASN A 137 -12.21 -5.14 -5.77
C ASN A 137 -12.00 -4.75 -7.24
N ALA A 138 -12.99 -5.05 -8.10
CA ALA A 138 -12.90 -4.75 -9.52
C ALA A 138 -12.72 -3.24 -9.82
N ASP A 139 -13.28 -2.37 -8.97
CA ASP A 139 -13.10 -0.91 -9.04
C ASP A 139 -12.23 -0.39 -7.88
N TYR A 140 -11.10 -1.06 -7.63
CA TYR A 140 -10.21 -0.63 -6.56
C TYR A 140 -9.62 0.78 -6.80
N ILE A 141 -9.42 1.18 -8.06
CA ILE A 141 -8.94 2.53 -8.41
C ILE A 141 -9.97 3.60 -8.02
N GLY A 142 -11.25 3.42 -8.36
CA GLY A 142 -12.32 4.32 -7.94
C GLY A 142 -12.43 4.40 -6.43
N ALA A 143 -12.31 3.26 -5.73
CA ALA A 143 -12.32 3.22 -4.27
C ALA A 143 -11.14 3.99 -3.64
N LEU A 144 -9.92 3.87 -4.18
CA LEU A 144 -8.75 4.62 -3.70
C LEU A 144 -8.90 6.12 -3.96
N LEU A 145 -9.40 6.53 -5.13
CA LEU A 145 -9.68 7.94 -5.44
C LEU A 145 -10.74 8.54 -4.51
N ALA A 146 -11.82 7.80 -4.25
CA ALA A 146 -12.84 8.20 -3.29
C ALA A 146 -12.26 8.38 -1.88
N GLU A 147 -11.34 7.50 -1.48
CA GLU A 147 -10.67 7.63 -0.19
C GLU A 147 -9.73 8.84 -0.13
N ILE A 148 -9.04 9.21 -1.22
CA ILE A 148 -8.26 10.46 -1.28
C ILE A 148 -9.19 11.66 -1.06
N LYS A 149 -10.31 11.75 -1.79
CA LYS A 149 -11.28 12.86 -1.64
C LYS A 149 -11.76 12.97 -0.19
N LYS A 150 -12.23 11.84 0.37
CA LYS A 150 -12.72 11.77 1.75
C LYS A 150 -11.64 12.18 2.75
N SER A 151 -10.39 11.73 2.56
CA SER A 151 -9.27 12.07 3.43
C SER A 151 -8.97 13.57 3.38
N VAL A 152 -9.00 14.20 2.21
CA VAL A 152 -8.85 15.66 2.04
C VAL A 152 -9.97 16.43 2.73
N GLU A 153 -11.22 15.98 2.59
CA GLU A 153 -12.39 16.63 3.20
C GLU A 153 -12.31 16.66 4.73
N VAL A 154 -11.83 15.58 5.34
CA VAL A 154 -11.69 15.46 6.81
C VAL A 154 -10.35 15.98 7.34
N GLY A 155 -9.45 16.45 6.47
CA GLY A 155 -8.13 16.98 6.85
C GLY A 155 -7.06 15.92 7.17
N ASP A 156 -7.26 14.66 6.78
CA ASP A 156 -6.26 13.59 6.89
C ASP A 156 -5.37 13.53 5.64
N GLU A 157 -4.58 14.59 5.46
CA GLU A 157 -3.80 14.81 4.24
C GLU A 157 -2.61 13.85 4.10
N ASP A 158 -2.06 13.36 5.22
CA ASP A 158 -0.98 12.38 5.21
C ASP A 158 -1.45 11.04 4.61
N ARG A 159 -2.63 10.57 5.02
CA ARG A 159 -3.21 9.35 4.42
C ARG A 159 -3.54 9.57 2.96
N ALA A 160 -4.17 10.70 2.62
CA ALA A 160 -4.49 11.06 1.24
C ALA A 160 -3.26 11.02 0.33
N LYS A 161 -2.14 11.60 0.80
CA LYS A 161 -0.84 11.60 0.09
C LYS A 161 -0.32 10.20 -0.19
N PHE A 162 -0.29 9.30 0.78
CA PHE A 162 0.21 7.94 0.55
C PHE A 162 -0.71 7.12 -0.36
N VAL A 163 -2.03 7.30 -0.27
CA VAL A 163 -2.94 6.69 -1.25
C VAL A 163 -2.69 7.27 -2.65
N GLY A 164 -2.44 8.58 -2.76
CA GLY A 164 -2.04 9.25 -3.99
C GLY A 164 -0.78 8.64 -4.62
N PHE A 165 0.30 8.45 -3.85
CA PHE A 165 1.52 7.82 -4.35
C PHE A 165 1.32 6.38 -4.84
N THR A 166 0.42 5.62 -4.20
CA THR A 166 0.03 4.29 -4.70
C THR A 166 -0.58 4.39 -6.09
N LEU A 167 -1.50 5.35 -6.32
CA LEU A 167 -2.09 5.57 -7.63
C LEU A 167 -1.09 6.09 -8.67
N VAL A 168 -0.14 6.94 -8.28
CA VAL A 168 0.97 7.36 -9.15
C VAL A 168 1.74 6.13 -9.64
N ASN A 169 2.16 5.24 -8.73
CA ASN A 169 2.89 4.03 -9.09
C ASN A 169 2.07 3.13 -10.04
N LEU A 170 0.78 2.93 -9.77
CA LEU A 170 -0.08 2.08 -10.60
C LEU A 170 -0.38 2.70 -11.97
N SER A 171 -0.46 4.02 -12.08
CA SER A 171 -0.66 4.72 -13.36
C SER A 171 0.51 4.60 -14.33
N THR A 172 1.64 4.00 -13.91
CA THR A 172 2.71 3.58 -14.83
C THR A 172 2.31 2.40 -15.72
N LEU A 173 1.22 1.71 -15.42
CA LEU A 173 0.67 0.60 -16.21
C LEU A 173 -0.34 1.09 -17.24
N SER A 174 -0.21 0.67 -18.51
CA SER A 174 -1.17 1.03 -19.57
C SER A 174 -2.63 0.67 -19.24
N PRO A 175 -2.95 -0.53 -18.70
CA PRO A 175 -4.34 -0.85 -18.34
C PRO A 175 -4.96 0.15 -17.36
N ILE A 176 -4.17 0.64 -16.40
CA ILE A 176 -4.61 1.63 -15.41
C ILE A 176 -4.76 3.00 -16.04
N ARG A 177 -3.84 3.41 -16.93
CA ARG A 177 -3.99 4.67 -17.68
C ARG A 177 -5.26 4.70 -18.50
N ARG A 178 -5.54 3.65 -19.27
CA ARG A 178 -6.76 3.53 -20.07
C ARG A 178 -8.01 3.56 -19.20
N TYR A 179 -7.99 2.88 -18.04
CA TYR A 179 -9.09 2.93 -17.09
C TYR A 179 -9.34 4.34 -16.57
N ILE A 180 -8.28 5.02 -16.11
CA ILE A 180 -8.41 6.36 -15.55
C ILE A 180 -8.87 7.35 -16.64
N GLY A 181 -8.24 7.31 -17.82
CA GLY A 181 -8.53 8.18 -18.96
C GLY A 181 -9.86 7.90 -19.68
N GLY A 182 -10.56 6.81 -19.34
CA GLY A 182 -11.86 6.46 -19.93
C GLY A 182 -11.80 5.77 -21.30
N ALA A 183 -10.62 5.28 -21.73
CA ALA A 183 -10.38 4.69 -23.05
C ALA A 183 -10.95 3.26 -23.24
N GLY A 184 -11.98 2.88 -22.47
CA GLY A 184 -12.61 1.56 -22.51
C GLY A 184 -14.14 1.58 -22.54
N GLU A 185 -14.76 2.76 -22.49
CA GLU A 185 -16.19 2.93 -22.74
C GLU A 185 -16.36 3.27 -24.22
N ASN A 186 -16.84 2.33 -25.03
CA ASN A 186 -17.24 2.63 -26.41
C ASN A 186 -18.14 3.88 -26.41
N GLU A 187 -17.73 4.92 -27.12
CA GLU A 187 -18.46 6.19 -27.32
C GLU A 187 -19.87 6.02 -27.94
N SER A 188 -20.28 4.78 -28.24
CA SER A 188 -21.54 4.40 -28.91
C SER A 188 -22.68 4.04 -27.96
N SER A 189 -22.48 4.01 -26.63
CA SER A 189 -23.57 3.73 -25.69
C SER A 189 -24.20 5.02 -25.17
N PRO A 190 -25.53 5.22 -25.32
CA PRO A 190 -26.19 6.41 -24.79
C PRO A 190 -26.03 6.47 -23.26
N PRO A 191 -25.92 7.67 -22.66
CA PRO A 191 -25.77 7.82 -21.23
C PRO A 191 -26.99 7.23 -20.53
N SER A 192 -26.80 6.11 -19.82
CA SER A 192 -27.85 5.55 -18.96
C SER A 192 -28.04 6.49 -17.78
N THR A 193 -29.22 7.08 -17.68
CA THR A 193 -29.60 8.16 -16.75
C THR A 193 -29.66 7.76 -15.26
N THR A 194 -28.99 6.70 -14.82
CA THR A 194 -29.12 6.19 -13.43
C THR A 194 -27.85 5.63 -12.80
N THR A 195 -26.66 5.88 -13.35
CA THR A 195 -25.41 5.51 -12.66
C THR A 195 -24.33 6.54 -12.97
N THR A 196 -24.19 7.53 -12.09
CA THR A 196 -22.99 8.35 -11.99
C THR A 196 -21.87 7.46 -11.46
N THR A 197 -21.34 6.57 -12.30
CA THR A 197 -20.04 5.95 -12.03
C THR A 197 -19.05 7.10 -12.05
N ASN A 198 -18.51 7.44 -10.89
CA ASN A 198 -17.53 8.52 -10.74
C ASN A 198 -16.33 8.20 -11.64
N ARG A 199 -16.31 8.77 -12.85
CA ARG A 199 -15.21 8.59 -13.78
C ARG A 199 -13.91 9.02 -13.08
N PRO A 200 -12.85 8.20 -13.11
CA PRO A 200 -11.62 8.50 -12.37
C PRO A 200 -10.98 9.84 -12.79
N LEU A 201 -10.91 10.14 -14.10
CA LEU A 201 -10.24 11.33 -14.61
C LEU A 201 -10.79 12.66 -14.04
N PRO A 202 -12.12 12.94 -14.06
CA PRO A 202 -12.66 14.11 -13.39
C PRO A 202 -12.22 14.27 -11.94
N THR A 203 -12.15 13.16 -11.18
CA THR A 203 -11.69 13.18 -9.79
C THR A 203 -10.21 13.57 -9.69
N VAL A 204 -9.36 13.03 -10.56
CA VAL A 204 -7.93 13.39 -10.62
C VAL A 204 -7.75 14.88 -10.96
N CYS A 205 -8.49 15.39 -11.95
CA CYS A 205 -8.45 16.81 -12.33
C CYS A 205 -8.96 17.73 -11.20
N GLU A 206 -10.01 17.31 -10.49
CA GLU A 206 -10.50 18.02 -9.31
C GLU A 206 -9.42 18.10 -8.24
N LEU A 207 -8.77 16.99 -7.89
CA LEU A 207 -7.70 16.96 -6.89
C LEU A 207 -6.53 17.90 -7.24
N LEU A 208 -6.18 18.01 -8.54
CA LEU A 208 -5.15 18.96 -8.98
C LEU A 208 -5.51 20.42 -8.67
N THR A 209 -6.80 20.77 -8.75
CA THR A 209 -7.27 22.16 -8.66
C THR A 209 -7.77 22.54 -7.26
N THR A 210 -8.33 21.59 -6.52
CA THR A 210 -9.04 21.85 -5.25
C THR A 210 -8.28 21.40 -4.02
N ALA A 211 -7.32 20.48 -4.14
CA ALA A 211 -6.56 20.02 -2.98
C ALA A 211 -5.74 21.17 -2.38
N LYS A 212 -5.80 21.31 -1.05
CA LYS A 212 -5.13 22.39 -0.31
C LYS A 212 -3.62 22.20 -0.25
N THR A 213 -3.16 20.96 -0.13
CA THR A 213 -1.73 20.61 -0.06
C THR A 213 -1.10 20.44 -1.43
N THR A 214 0.18 20.79 -1.49
CA THR A 214 0.99 20.65 -2.71
C THR A 214 1.19 19.19 -3.06
N GLU A 215 1.41 18.32 -2.07
CA GLU A 215 1.72 16.91 -2.26
C GLU A 215 0.56 16.15 -2.93
N ILE A 216 -0.69 16.49 -2.61
CA ILE A 216 -1.86 15.87 -3.25
C ILE A 216 -2.04 16.39 -4.68
N ARG A 217 -1.79 17.68 -4.91
CA ARG A 217 -1.76 18.25 -6.27
C ARG A 217 -0.65 17.65 -7.12
N GLU A 218 0.52 17.38 -6.53
CA GLU A 218 1.63 16.70 -7.18
C GLU A 218 1.27 15.26 -7.55
N CYS A 219 0.63 14.51 -6.65
CA CYS A 219 0.12 13.17 -6.98
C CYS A 219 -0.84 13.22 -8.18
N ALA A 220 -1.77 14.17 -8.20
CA ALA A 220 -2.70 14.35 -9.32
C ALA A 220 -1.97 14.72 -10.62
N ALA A 221 -1.02 15.66 -10.55
CA ALA A 221 -0.20 16.06 -11.70
C ALA A 221 0.63 14.90 -12.26
N ASP A 222 1.20 14.07 -11.38
CA ASP A 222 2.01 12.89 -11.76
C ASP A 222 1.15 11.80 -12.40
N ILE A 223 -0.06 11.56 -11.88
CA ILE A 223 -1.02 10.66 -12.53
C ILE A 223 -1.34 11.19 -13.94
N LEU A 224 -1.69 12.47 -14.08
CA LEU A 224 -2.00 13.08 -15.39
C LEU A 224 -0.80 13.03 -16.35
N ARG A 225 0.42 13.24 -15.84
CA ARG A 225 1.65 13.06 -16.63
C ARG A 225 1.75 11.64 -17.14
N ASN A 226 1.47 10.65 -16.29
CA ASN A 226 1.48 9.27 -16.71
C ASN A 226 0.41 9.00 -17.77
N LEU A 227 -0.80 9.55 -17.64
CA LEU A 227 -1.86 9.40 -18.66
C LEU A 227 -1.47 9.94 -20.05
N ALA A 228 -0.50 10.86 -20.12
CA ALA A 228 -0.02 11.40 -21.40
C ALA A 228 0.93 10.46 -22.15
N PHE A 229 1.36 9.34 -21.55
CA PHE A 229 2.12 8.33 -22.28
C PHE A 229 1.25 7.67 -23.36
N ASP A 230 1.80 7.55 -24.55
CA ASP A 230 1.15 6.82 -25.65
C ASP A 230 1.11 5.33 -25.32
N ASP A 231 -0.12 4.82 -25.19
CA ASP A 231 -0.40 3.42 -24.92
C ASP A 231 -0.44 2.56 -26.18
N GLY A 232 -0.04 3.10 -27.33
CA GLY A 232 0.02 2.38 -28.60
C GLY A 232 -1.35 1.86 -29.02
N GLY A 233 -2.40 2.65 -28.78
CA GLY A 233 -3.72 2.35 -29.32
C GLY A 233 -3.66 2.49 -30.83
N LEU A 234 -3.69 1.35 -31.55
CA LEU A 234 -4.14 1.33 -32.94
C LEU A 234 -5.45 2.13 -33.00
N LEU A 235 -5.39 3.27 -33.69
CA LEU A 235 -6.56 3.93 -34.26
C LEU A 235 -7.34 2.94 -35.14
#